data_AF-A0A7V6GWL3-F1
#
_entry.id   AF-A0A7V6GWL3-F1
#
_cell.length_a   1.000
_cell.length_b   1.000
_cell.length_c   1.000
_cell.angle_alpha   90.00
_cell.angle_beta   90.00
_cell.angle_gamma   90.00
#
_symmetry.space_group_name_H-M   'P 1'
#
loop_
_entity.id
_entity.type
_entity.pdbx_description
1 polymer ?
#
loop_
_entity_poly.entity_id
_entity_poly.type
_entity_poly.pdbx_seq_one_letter_code
_entity_poly.pdbx_strand_id
1 'polypeptide(L)'
;MFCTNCGNRIEPGQLFCTSCGTRVAGEVQNTVNYSTPQTHASYGVVRVLTAQKKLSMFNMITCYVVLFNDRLVLAHITPEFQKAESARKSAEIRASGTGFFKGSAEMMRFWSYYHKKYETMSPPAILAECPMNMEIPYNMISQLLFRAYEEGDEDSSSSGGDLNISLSNGNVIKLKHKHDHSKALNNDLQSLLGFRLKYKK
;
A
#
# COMPACT_ATOMS: atom_id res chain seq x y z
N MET A 1 35.66 -9.66 -18.69
CA MET A 1 34.76 -10.60 -17.96
C MET A 1 34.24 -11.65 -18.95
N PHE A 2 33.63 -12.74 -18.48
CA PHE A 2 33.02 -13.75 -19.36
C PHE A 2 31.50 -13.72 -19.22
N CYS A 3 30.78 -13.97 -20.31
CA CYS A 3 29.32 -14.00 -20.33
C CYS A 3 28.81 -15.16 -19.46
N THR A 4 27.95 -14.88 -18.49
CA THR A 4 27.36 -15.91 -17.61
C THR A 4 26.40 -16.84 -18.33
N ASN A 5 25.93 -16.47 -19.53
CA ASN A 5 25.02 -17.30 -20.33
C ASN A 5 25.75 -18.21 -21.33
N CYS A 6 26.80 -17.74 -22.00
CA CYS A 6 27.47 -18.51 -23.06
C CYS A 6 28.98 -18.71 -22.87
N GLY A 7 29.58 -18.14 -21.82
CA GLY A 7 31.01 -18.26 -21.53
C GLY A 7 31.94 -17.43 -22.41
N ASN A 8 31.43 -16.71 -23.42
CA ASN A 8 32.29 -15.91 -24.30
C ASN A 8 32.91 -14.69 -23.59
N ARG A 9 34.11 -14.27 -24.01
CA ARG A 9 34.80 -13.10 -23.46
C ARG A 9 34.05 -11.81 -23.82
N ILE A 10 33.88 -10.93 -22.83
CA ILE A 10 33.25 -9.62 -22.98
C ILE A 10 34.31 -8.54 -22.74
N GLU A 11 34.45 -7.65 -23.72
CA GLU A 11 35.34 -6.49 -23.65
C GLU A 11 34.79 -5.39 -22.70
N PRO A 12 35.67 -4.60 -22.05
CA PRO A 12 35.26 -3.49 -21.20
C PRO A 12 34.35 -2.50 -21.94
N GLY A 13 33.24 -2.10 -21.31
CA GLY A 13 32.28 -1.15 -21.88
C GLY A 13 31.19 -1.76 -22.78
N GLN A 14 31.19 -3.06 -23.03
CA GLN A 14 30.11 -3.70 -23.79
C GLN A 14 28.85 -3.94 -22.95
N LEU A 15 27.71 -3.44 -23.45
CA LEU A 15 26.39 -3.58 -22.83
C LEU A 15 25.73 -4.94 -23.09
N PHE A 16 26.14 -5.64 -24.16
CA PHE A 16 25.60 -6.92 -24.59
C PHE A 16 26.71 -7.84 -25.08
N CYS A 17 26.56 -9.16 -24.89
CA CYS A 17 27.47 -10.15 -25.46
C CYS A 17 27.27 -10.22 -26.97
N THR A 18 28.34 -9.96 -27.74
CA THR A 18 28.32 -10.01 -29.22
C THR A 18 28.08 -11.40 -29.80
N SER A 19 28.21 -12.46 -28.99
CA SER A 19 28.03 -13.84 -29.46
C SER A 19 26.64 -14.41 -29.22
N CYS A 20 25.93 -14.02 -28.15
CA CYS A 20 24.61 -14.58 -27.82
C CYS A 20 23.53 -13.52 -27.56
N GLY A 21 23.88 -12.23 -27.59
CA GLY A 21 22.93 -11.13 -27.37
C GLY A 21 22.52 -10.90 -25.92
N THR A 22 22.96 -11.73 -24.97
CA THR A 22 22.63 -11.55 -23.54
C THR A 22 23.21 -10.24 -23.02
N ARG A 23 22.37 -9.46 -22.33
CA ARG A 23 22.77 -8.20 -21.71
C ARG A 23 23.76 -8.47 -20.58
N VAL A 24 24.83 -7.70 -20.56
CA VAL A 24 25.88 -7.83 -19.57
C VAL A 24 25.51 -6.91 -18.41
N ALA A 25 25.37 -7.46 -17.21
CA ALA A 25 25.13 -6.67 -16.01
C ALA A 25 26.38 -5.81 -15.76
N GLY A 26 26.34 -4.56 -16.22
CA GLY A 26 27.40 -3.60 -15.97
C GLY A 26 27.43 -3.26 -14.49
N GLU A 27 28.54 -3.57 -13.82
CA GLU A 27 28.86 -3.05 -12.51
C GLU A 27 29.03 -1.53 -12.61
N VAL A 28 27.98 -0.80 -12.25
CA VAL A 28 28.07 0.64 -12.00
C VAL A 28 28.81 0.79 -10.70
N GLN A 29 30.04 1.29 -10.80
CA GLN A 29 30.91 1.55 -9.67
C GLN A 29 30.22 2.44 -8.63
N ASN A 30 30.32 2.00 -7.38
CA ASN A 30 29.98 2.74 -6.17
C ASN A 30 30.66 4.12 -6.16
N THR A 31 29.93 5.17 -6.51
CA THR A 31 30.17 6.51 -5.96
C THR A 31 29.12 6.74 -4.87
N VAL A 32 29.52 6.58 -3.62
CA VAL A 32 28.78 7.08 -2.46
C VAL A 32 28.82 8.61 -2.52
N ASN A 33 27.88 9.19 -3.27
CA ASN A 33 27.54 10.60 -3.16
C ASN A 33 26.43 10.70 -2.11
N TYR A 34 26.79 11.11 -0.89
CA TYR A 34 25.85 11.75 0.01
C TYR A 34 25.48 13.11 -0.60
N SER A 35 24.55 13.07 -1.52
CA SER A 35 23.87 14.24 -2.04
C SER A 35 22.42 13.83 -2.12
N THR A 36 21.65 14.23 -1.11
CA THR A 36 20.19 14.16 -1.13
C THR A 36 19.70 15.26 -2.05
N PRO A 37 19.07 14.92 -3.18
CA PRO A 37 17.81 15.54 -3.52
C PRO A 37 16.74 14.57 -3.04
N GLN A 38 16.04 14.93 -1.96
CA GLN A 38 14.68 14.43 -1.73
C GLN A 38 13.76 15.02 -2.81
N THR A 39 14.03 14.70 -4.07
CA THR A 39 12.95 14.59 -5.04
C THR A 39 12.07 13.51 -4.49
N HIS A 40 10.87 13.88 -4.06
CA HIS A 40 9.78 12.96 -3.78
C HIS A 40 9.58 12.10 -5.04
N ALA A 41 10.33 11.01 -5.14
CA ALA A 41 10.04 9.97 -6.09
C ALA A 41 8.67 9.49 -5.68
N SER A 42 7.63 9.98 -6.36
CA SER A 42 6.29 9.42 -6.24
C SER A 42 6.48 7.94 -6.53
N TYR A 43 6.34 7.09 -5.51
CA TYR A 43 6.53 5.65 -5.62
C TYR A 43 5.46 5.00 -6.52
N GLY A 44 4.71 5.79 -7.28
CA GLY A 44 3.61 5.35 -8.12
C GLY A 44 2.37 5.01 -7.30
N VAL A 45 2.18 5.65 -6.13
CA VAL A 45 0.93 5.49 -5.37
C VAL A 45 -0.21 6.13 -6.17
N VAL A 46 -1.17 5.31 -6.56
CA VAL A 46 -2.36 5.75 -7.28
C VAL A 46 -3.45 6.15 -6.30
N ARG A 47 -3.64 5.36 -5.23
CA ARG A 47 -4.69 5.63 -4.24
C ARG A 47 -4.45 4.88 -2.94
N VAL A 48 -4.90 5.47 -1.83
CA VAL A 48 -5.00 4.81 -0.52
C VAL A 48 -6.47 4.65 -0.17
N LEU A 49 -6.92 3.41 0.07
CA LEU A 49 -8.28 3.12 0.52
C LEU A 49 -8.27 2.70 1.98
N THR A 50 -9.07 3.37 2.80
CA THR A 50 -9.38 2.89 4.15
C THR A 50 -10.34 1.72 4.07
N ALA A 51 -9.96 0.60 4.66
CA ALA A 51 -10.78 -0.59 4.80
C ALA A 51 -10.64 -1.15 6.23
N GLN A 52 -11.37 -2.22 6.50
CA GLN A 52 -11.40 -2.90 7.79
C GLN A 52 -11.18 -4.40 7.57
N LYS A 53 -10.29 -4.98 8.36
CA LYS A 53 -10.00 -6.41 8.35
C LYS A 53 -10.54 -7.06 9.61
N LYS A 54 -11.38 -8.07 9.45
CA LYS A 54 -11.83 -8.92 10.55
C LYS A 54 -10.74 -9.92 10.90
N LEU A 55 -10.19 -9.86 12.11
CA LEU A 55 -9.23 -10.84 12.64
C LEU A 55 -9.95 -11.98 13.36
N SER A 56 -11.04 -11.68 14.06
CA SER A 56 -11.89 -12.65 14.76
C SER A 56 -13.33 -12.15 14.82
N MET A 57 -14.24 -12.87 15.50
CA MET A 57 -15.64 -12.45 15.62
C MET A 57 -15.81 -11.06 16.25
N PHE A 58 -14.94 -10.69 17.20
CA PHE A 58 -15.01 -9.43 17.95
C PHE A 58 -13.89 -8.43 17.60
N ASN A 59 -12.85 -8.88 16.90
CA ASN A 59 -11.71 -8.03 16.57
C ASN A 59 -11.71 -7.68 15.09
N MET A 60 -11.98 -6.41 14.81
CA MET A 60 -11.85 -5.80 13.50
C MET A 60 -10.87 -4.64 13.61
N ILE A 61 -9.91 -4.60 12.68
CA ILE A 61 -8.85 -3.59 12.67
C ILE A 61 -8.94 -2.74 11.41
N THR A 62 -8.38 -1.53 11.45
CA THR A 62 -8.20 -0.72 10.25
C THR A 62 -7.11 -1.34 9.37
N CYS A 63 -7.35 -1.39 8.07
CA CYS A 63 -6.40 -1.82 7.05
C CYS A 63 -6.46 -0.83 5.89
N TYR A 64 -5.31 -0.23 5.55
CA TYR A 64 -5.21 0.62 4.38
C TYR A 64 -4.77 -0.22 3.18
N VAL A 65 -5.53 -0.15 2.09
CA VAL A 65 -5.15 -0.75 0.81
C VAL A 65 -4.46 0.33 0.00
N VAL A 66 -3.14 0.24 -0.07
CA VAL A 66 -2.28 1.18 -0.80
C VAL A 66 -2.06 0.62 -2.20
N LEU A 67 -2.65 1.28 -3.19
CA LEU A 67 -2.60 0.88 -4.60
C LEU A 67 -1.42 1.59 -5.26
N PHE A 68 -0.46 0.81 -5.73
CA PHE A 68 0.65 1.26 -6.56
C PHE A 68 0.39 0.89 -8.02
N ASN A 69 1.20 1.37 -8.96
CA ASN A 69 1.01 1.04 -10.38
C ASN A 69 1.08 -0.46 -10.72
N ASP A 70 1.83 -1.27 -9.97
CA ASP A 70 2.11 -2.68 -10.29
C ASP A 70 1.71 -3.69 -9.21
N ARG A 71 1.29 -3.20 -8.04
CA ARG A 71 0.97 -4.00 -6.85
C ARG A 71 0.04 -3.26 -5.89
N LEU A 72 -0.49 -3.98 -4.91
CA LEU A 72 -1.06 -3.35 -3.72
C LEU A 72 -0.31 -3.76 -2.46
N VAL A 73 -0.34 -2.90 -1.45
CA VAL A 73 0.15 -3.21 -0.10
C VAL A 73 -1.00 -3.04 0.88
N LEU A 74 -1.17 -4.03 1.77
CA LEU A 74 -2.11 -3.97 2.88
C LEU A 74 -1.36 -3.51 4.13
N ALA A 75 -1.66 -2.30 4.60
CA ALA A 75 -1.09 -1.72 5.81
C ALA A 75 -2.07 -1.82 6.99
N HIS A 76 -1.79 -2.69 7.94
CA HIS A 76 -2.65 -3.05 9.06
C HIS A 76 -2.34 -2.22 10.29
N ILE A 77 -3.39 -1.72 10.94
CA ILE A 77 -3.32 -1.07 12.24
C ILE A 77 -3.71 -2.10 13.30
N THR A 78 -2.78 -3.01 13.64
CA THR A 78 -3.01 -3.99 14.71
C THR A 78 -3.12 -3.28 16.07
N PRO A 79 -3.72 -3.90 17.10
CA PRO A 79 -3.80 -3.29 18.42
C PRO A 79 -2.42 -2.89 18.99
N GLU A 80 -1.41 -3.72 18.76
CA GLU A 80 -0.03 -3.48 19.19
C GLU A 80 0.57 -2.28 18.45
N PHE A 81 0.40 -2.23 17.14
CA PHE A 81 0.87 -1.12 16.31
C PHE A 81 0.14 0.19 16.67
N GLN A 82 -1.19 0.15 16.81
CA GLN A 82 -1.99 1.30 17.21
C GLN A 82 -1.58 1.85 18.57
N LYS A 83 -1.30 0.98 19.53
CA LYS A 83 -0.83 1.35 20.86
C LYS A 83 0.54 2.00 20.80
N ALA A 84 1.49 1.41 20.08
CA ALA A 84 2.85 1.95 19.92
C ALA A 84 2.82 3.33 19.26
N GLU A 85 2.05 3.47 18.19
CA GLU A 85 1.95 4.72 17.44
C GLU A 85 1.21 5.81 18.22
N SER A 86 0.16 5.44 18.96
CA SER A 86 -0.54 6.38 19.85
C SER A 86 0.35 6.84 21.01
N ALA A 87 1.20 5.96 21.55
CA ALA A 87 2.17 6.32 22.58
C ALA A 87 3.22 7.30 22.04
N ARG A 88 3.74 7.05 20.83
CA ARG A 88 4.67 7.96 20.13
C ARG A 88 4.05 9.34 19.94
N LYS A 89 2.84 9.41 19.36
CA LYS A 89 2.15 10.69 19.11
C LYS A 89 1.79 11.40 20.42
N SER A 90 1.40 10.65 21.46
CA SER A 90 1.15 11.23 22.78
C SER A 90 2.41 11.84 23.41
N ALA A 91 3.58 11.24 23.22
CA ALA A 91 4.85 11.82 23.67
C ALA A 91 5.18 13.13 22.93
N GLU A 92 4.94 13.17 21.61
CA GLU A 92 5.10 14.38 20.79
C GLU A 92 4.15 15.51 21.24
N ILE A 93 2.87 15.19 21.49
CA ILE A 93 1.88 16.15 22.00
C ILE A 93 2.30 16.71 23.36
N ARG A 94 2.77 15.85 24.28
CA ARG A 94 3.25 16.30 25.60
C ARG A 94 4.48 17.20 25.48
N ALA A 95 5.43 16.87 24.61
CA ALA A 95 6.61 17.67 24.35
C ALA A 95 6.27 19.07 23.78
N SER A 96 5.17 19.20 23.05
CA SER A 96 4.69 20.49 22.52
C SER A 96 4.04 21.42 23.57
N GLY A 97 3.91 20.99 24.83
CA GLY A 97 3.22 21.74 25.89
C GLY A 97 1.71 21.84 25.70
N THR A 98 1.13 21.02 24.82
CA THR A 98 -0.30 21.02 24.53
C THR A 98 -1.11 20.43 25.69
N GLY A 99 -2.07 21.17 26.22
CA GLY A 99 -2.96 20.72 27.31
C GLY A 99 -3.90 19.57 26.93
N PHE A 100 -4.45 18.86 27.93
CA PHE A 100 -5.19 17.60 27.78
C PHE A 100 -6.30 17.60 26.69
N PHE A 101 -7.21 18.58 26.72
CA PHE A 101 -8.32 18.65 25.75
C PHE A 101 -7.84 18.84 24.30
N LYS A 102 -6.84 19.70 24.09
CA LYS A 102 -6.22 19.91 22.77
C LYS A 102 -5.43 18.69 22.32
N GLY A 103 -4.78 17.99 23.26
CA GLY A 103 -4.06 16.75 22.97
C GLY A 103 -4.99 15.64 22.47
N SER A 104 -6.19 15.50 23.04
CA SER A 104 -7.19 14.54 22.56
C SER A 104 -7.66 14.87 21.13
N ALA A 105 -7.93 16.14 20.84
CA ALA A 105 -8.26 16.59 19.49
C ALA A 105 -7.13 16.31 18.48
N GLU A 106 -5.87 16.55 18.84
CA GLU A 106 -4.72 16.22 18.00
C GLU A 106 -4.56 14.71 17.77
N MET A 107 -4.83 13.87 18.77
CA MET A 107 -4.82 12.41 18.60
C MET A 107 -5.92 11.93 17.65
N MET A 108 -7.13 12.48 17.77
CA MET A 108 -8.22 12.19 16.83
C MET A 108 -7.85 12.62 15.42
N ARG A 109 -7.35 13.85 15.25
CA ARG A 109 -6.89 14.37 13.96
C ARG A 109 -5.79 13.50 13.37
N PHE A 110 -4.82 13.10 14.18
CA PHE A 110 -3.74 12.22 13.78
C PHE A 110 -4.26 10.91 13.19
N TRP A 111 -5.19 10.22 13.85
CA TRP A 111 -5.77 8.98 13.34
C TRP A 111 -6.66 9.20 12.12
N SER A 112 -7.43 10.29 12.06
CA SER A 112 -8.26 10.64 10.89
C SER A 112 -7.43 10.85 9.62
N TYR A 113 -6.22 11.41 9.74
CA TYR A 113 -5.32 11.65 8.62
C TYR A 113 -4.17 10.65 8.49
N TYR A 114 -4.17 9.58 9.29
CA TYR A 114 -3.05 8.64 9.35
C TYR A 114 -2.75 7.99 7.99
N HIS A 115 -3.79 7.76 7.17
CA HIS A 115 -3.67 7.20 5.82
C HIS A 115 -2.77 8.02 4.88
N LYS A 116 -2.72 9.36 5.06
CA LYS A 116 -2.06 10.27 4.11
C LYS A 116 -0.56 10.01 3.97
N LYS A 117 0.10 9.50 5.01
CA LYS A 117 1.53 9.17 4.93
C LYS A 117 1.80 8.15 3.80
N TYR A 118 0.87 7.22 3.57
CA TYR A 118 1.02 6.18 2.56
C TYR A 118 0.92 6.70 1.13
N GLU A 119 0.46 7.94 0.90
CA GLU A 119 0.45 8.57 -0.42
C GLU A 119 1.88 8.82 -0.95
N THR A 120 2.88 8.81 -0.07
CA THR A 120 4.28 9.10 -0.42
C THR A 120 5.27 8.06 0.11
N MET A 121 4.80 6.97 0.70
CA MET A 121 5.63 5.96 1.35
C MET A 121 5.98 4.80 0.40
N SER A 122 7.23 4.35 0.40
CA SER A 122 7.67 3.21 -0.42
C SER A 122 7.09 1.88 0.10
N PRO A 123 6.85 0.87 -0.76
CA PRO A 123 6.40 -0.45 -0.30
C PRO A 123 7.27 -1.08 0.79
N PRO A 124 8.62 -1.10 0.70
CA PRO A 124 9.47 -1.66 1.76
C PRO A 124 9.29 -0.96 3.11
N ALA A 125 9.14 0.37 3.09
CA ALA A 125 8.91 1.14 4.30
C ALA A 125 7.55 0.81 4.93
N ILE A 126 6.48 0.65 4.13
CA ILE A 126 5.16 0.24 4.62
C ILE A 126 5.23 -1.17 5.23
N LEU A 127 5.89 -2.11 4.57
CA LEU A 127 6.04 -3.48 5.06
C LEU A 127 6.79 -3.56 6.39
N ALA A 128 7.77 -2.67 6.60
CA ALA A 128 8.55 -2.62 7.84
C ALA A 128 7.76 -2.13 9.06
N GLU A 129 6.61 -1.46 8.88
CA GLU A 129 5.83 -0.89 9.99
C GLU A 129 5.15 -1.96 10.84
N CYS A 130 4.69 -3.05 10.22
CA CYS A 130 3.95 -4.10 10.89
C CYS A 130 4.22 -5.45 10.19
N PRO A 131 4.58 -6.52 10.93
CA PRO A 131 4.78 -7.85 10.35
C PRO A 131 3.55 -8.43 9.66
N MET A 132 2.34 -7.94 9.96
CA MET A 132 1.10 -8.34 9.29
C MET A 132 0.94 -7.65 7.92
N ASN A 133 1.70 -6.59 7.64
CA ASN A 133 1.65 -5.93 6.34
C ASN A 133 2.11 -6.89 5.25
N MET A 134 1.45 -6.81 4.10
CA MET A 134 1.76 -7.69 3.00
C MET A 134 1.62 -6.97 1.67
N GLU A 135 2.50 -7.35 0.76
CA GLU A 135 2.49 -6.89 -0.63
C GLU A 135 1.85 -7.97 -1.51
N ILE A 136 1.05 -7.55 -2.48
CA ILE A 136 0.37 -8.42 -3.43
C ILE A 136 0.56 -7.84 -4.83
N PRO A 137 1.45 -8.42 -5.66
CA PRO A 137 1.54 -8.11 -7.08
C PRO A 137 0.21 -8.39 -7.79
N TYR A 138 -0.19 -7.56 -8.75
CA TYR A 138 -1.49 -7.72 -9.41
C TYR A 138 -1.65 -9.00 -10.21
N ASN A 139 -0.55 -9.61 -10.67
CA ASN A 139 -0.59 -10.91 -11.34
C ASN A 139 -0.94 -12.08 -10.39
N MET A 140 -0.85 -11.89 -9.06
CA MET A 140 -1.27 -12.86 -8.05
C MET A 140 -2.75 -12.73 -7.69
N ILE A 141 -3.44 -11.71 -8.20
CA ILE A 141 -4.87 -11.49 -8.00
C ILE A 141 -5.63 -12.16 -9.14
N SER A 142 -6.55 -13.06 -8.80
CA SER A 142 -7.49 -13.65 -9.76
C SER A 142 -8.74 -12.78 -9.94
N GLN A 143 -9.20 -12.13 -8.86
CA GLN A 143 -10.29 -11.16 -8.89
C GLN A 143 -10.19 -10.19 -7.70
N LEU A 144 -10.45 -8.90 -7.94
CA LEU A 144 -10.77 -7.95 -6.87
C LEU A 144 -12.23 -7.55 -6.98
N LEU A 145 -13.03 -7.87 -5.95
CA LEU A 145 -14.39 -7.35 -5.80
C LEU A 145 -14.33 -6.04 -5.02
N PHE A 146 -14.88 -4.98 -5.59
CA PHE A 146 -15.26 -3.77 -4.87
C PHE A 146 -16.78 -3.64 -4.97
N ARG A 147 -17.50 -3.71 -3.85
CA ARG A 147 -18.94 -3.51 -3.79
C ARG A 147 -19.25 -2.41 -2.79
N ALA A 148 -19.80 -1.29 -3.25
CA ALA A 148 -20.43 -0.31 -2.37
C ALA A 148 -21.91 -0.66 -2.15
N TYR A 149 -22.48 -0.19 -1.05
CA TYR A 149 -23.91 -0.19 -0.77
C TYR A 149 -24.22 0.89 0.27
N GLU A 150 -25.48 1.31 0.35
CA GLU A 150 -25.99 2.13 1.45
C GLU A 150 -26.61 1.20 2.52
N GLU A 151 -26.24 1.41 3.77
CA GLU A 151 -26.73 0.70 4.96
C GLU A 151 -27.45 1.71 5.86
N GLY A 152 -28.73 1.48 6.16
CA GLY A 152 -29.56 2.33 7.01
C GLY A 152 -30.89 2.71 6.35
N ASP A 153 -31.72 3.45 7.08
CA ASP A 153 -33.01 3.95 6.60
C ASP A 153 -32.88 5.41 6.10
N GLU A 154 -33.97 6.00 5.58
CA GLU A 154 -33.97 7.37 5.01
C GLU A 154 -33.36 8.44 5.95
N ASP A 155 -33.53 8.27 7.27
CA ASP A 155 -33.03 9.21 8.28
C ASP A 155 -31.62 8.90 8.81
N SER A 156 -31.02 7.76 8.43
CA SER A 156 -29.75 7.28 9.02
C SER A 156 -28.90 6.42 8.08
N SER A 157 -28.86 6.77 6.79
CA SER A 157 -28.04 6.04 5.83
C SER A 157 -26.55 6.27 6.06
N SER A 158 -25.77 5.19 5.92
CA SER A 158 -24.32 5.19 5.98
C SER A 158 -23.76 4.33 4.87
N SER A 159 -22.62 4.73 4.33
CA SER A 159 -21.99 3.98 3.26
C SER A 159 -21.20 2.79 3.78
N GLY A 160 -21.35 1.66 3.10
CA GLY A 160 -20.71 0.40 3.42
C GLY A 160 -20.26 -0.36 2.18
N GLY A 161 -19.53 -1.45 2.37
CA GLY A 161 -19.08 -2.24 1.24
C GLY A 161 -18.15 -3.40 1.53
N ASP A 162 -18.01 -4.26 0.53
CA ASP A 162 -17.09 -5.39 0.50
C ASP A 162 -15.91 -5.09 -0.42
N LEU A 163 -14.70 -5.28 0.09
CA LEU A 163 -13.47 -5.30 -0.70
C LEU A 163 -12.82 -6.68 -0.53
N ASN A 164 -13.03 -7.57 -1.51
CA ASN A 164 -12.46 -8.91 -1.47
C ASN A 164 -11.37 -9.06 -2.52
N ILE A 165 -10.21 -9.55 -2.10
CA ILE A 165 -9.06 -9.82 -2.97
C ILE A 165 -8.90 -11.33 -3.05
N SER A 166 -9.37 -11.92 -4.15
CA SER A 166 -9.17 -13.33 -4.45
C SER A 166 -7.80 -13.51 -5.11
N LEU A 167 -6.99 -14.40 -4.55
CA LEU A 167 -5.66 -14.72 -5.03
C LEU A 167 -5.68 -15.93 -5.96
N SER A 168 -4.68 -16.04 -6.81
CA SER A 168 -4.53 -17.15 -7.78
C SER A 168 -4.32 -18.51 -7.09
N ASN A 169 -3.90 -18.53 -5.82
CA ASN A 169 -3.75 -19.74 -5.01
C ASN A 169 -5.04 -20.17 -4.29
N GLY A 170 -6.18 -19.52 -4.56
CA GLY A 170 -7.47 -19.82 -3.97
C GLY A 170 -7.76 -19.12 -2.63
N ASN A 171 -6.77 -18.48 -2.01
CA ASN A 171 -6.99 -17.69 -0.80
C ASN A 171 -7.77 -16.41 -1.11
N VAL A 172 -8.63 -15.98 -0.17
CA VAL A 172 -9.41 -14.74 -0.29
C VAL A 172 -9.17 -13.86 0.92
N ILE A 173 -8.68 -12.64 0.67
CA ILE A 173 -8.59 -11.60 1.69
C ILE A 173 -9.89 -10.83 1.68
N LYS A 174 -10.65 -10.91 2.77
CA LYS A 174 -11.93 -10.21 2.93
C LYS A 174 -11.75 -8.95 3.75
N LEU A 175 -12.17 -7.82 3.20
CA LEU A 175 -12.16 -6.51 3.85
C LEU A 175 -13.55 -5.86 3.74
N LYS A 176 -13.85 -4.97 4.68
CA LYS A 176 -15.02 -4.09 4.66
C LYS A 176 -14.60 -2.64 4.46
N HIS A 177 -15.43 -1.80 3.85
CA HIS A 177 -15.14 -0.37 3.71
C HIS A 177 -16.37 0.50 3.89
N LYS A 178 -16.15 1.82 3.97
CA LYS A 178 -17.18 2.86 3.97
C LYS A 178 -17.07 3.81 2.75
N HIS A 179 -16.37 3.39 1.70
CA HIS A 179 -16.35 4.15 0.45
C HIS A 179 -17.67 3.99 -0.30
N ASP A 180 -18.24 5.11 -0.72
CA ASP A 180 -19.34 5.16 -1.68
C ASP A 180 -18.91 4.71 -3.07
N HIS A 181 -19.91 4.48 -3.92
CA HIS A 181 -19.66 4.41 -5.35
C HIS A 181 -19.01 5.73 -5.84
N SER A 182 -17.89 5.61 -6.54
CA SER A 182 -17.22 6.74 -7.20
C SER A 182 -16.73 6.34 -8.58
N LYS A 183 -17.03 7.15 -9.60
CA LYS A 183 -16.55 6.95 -10.97
C LYS A 183 -15.02 7.05 -11.04
N ALA A 184 -14.42 7.99 -10.31
CA ALA A 184 -12.97 8.14 -10.23
C ALA A 184 -12.32 6.90 -9.62
N LEU A 185 -12.87 6.40 -8.50
CA LEU A 185 -12.39 5.17 -7.88
C LEU A 185 -12.51 3.96 -8.82
N ASN A 186 -13.65 3.83 -9.51
CA ASN A 186 -13.83 2.76 -10.49
C ASN A 186 -12.77 2.85 -11.61
N ASN A 187 -12.52 4.05 -12.16
CA ASN A 187 -11.53 4.24 -13.20
C ASN A 187 -10.11 3.88 -12.74
N ASP A 188 -9.72 4.28 -11.52
CA ASP A 188 -8.42 3.94 -10.95
C ASP A 188 -8.27 2.41 -10.83
N LEU A 189 -9.25 1.75 -10.21
CA LEU A 189 -9.23 0.30 -10.04
C LEU A 189 -9.25 -0.44 -11.40
N GLN A 190 -10.02 0.06 -12.37
CA GLN A 190 -10.14 -0.53 -13.70
C GLN A 190 -8.83 -0.43 -14.47
N SER A 191 -8.11 0.68 -14.31
CA SER A 191 -6.80 0.90 -14.94
C SER A 191 -5.73 -0.03 -14.36
N LEU A 192 -5.78 -0.29 -13.04
CA LEU A 192 -4.81 -1.14 -12.35
C LEU A 192 -5.07 -2.64 -12.55
N LEU A 193 -6.33 -3.06 -12.54
CA LEU A 193 -6.70 -4.49 -12.48
C LEU A 193 -7.31 -5.03 -13.77
N GLY A 194 -7.77 -4.16 -14.67
CA GLY A 194 -8.36 -4.57 -15.94
C GLY A 194 -9.52 -5.55 -15.72
N PHE A 195 -9.47 -6.68 -16.43
CA PHE A 195 -10.48 -7.73 -16.36
C PHE A 195 -10.60 -8.41 -14.97
N ARG A 196 -9.62 -8.23 -14.07
CA ARG A 196 -9.65 -8.79 -12.71
C ARG A 196 -10.57 -8.00 -11.79
N LEU A 197 -10.98 -6.78 -12.16
CA LEU A 197 -11.88 -5.98 -11.35
C LEU A 197 -13.33 -6.46 -11.51
N LYS A 198 -14.01 -6.64 -10.38
CA LYS A 198 -15.45 -6.79 -10.29
C LYS A 198 -15.99 -5.63 -9.46
N TYR A 199 -16.45 -4.57 -10.13
CA TYR A 199 -17.00 -3.40 -9.48
C TYR A 199 -18.53 -3.48 -9.39
N LYS A 200 -19.09 -3.27 -8.20
CA LYS A 200 -20.53 -3.27 -7.92
C LYS A 200 -20.92 -2.03 -7.13
N LYS A 201 -22.06 -1.46 -7.51
CA LYS A 201 -22.75 -0.39 -6.79
C LYS A 201 -23.88 -1.00 -5.97
#